data_AF-A0A967CME6-F1
#
_entry.id   AF-A0A967CME6-F1
#
_cell.length_a   1.000
_cell.length_b   1.000
_cell.length_c   1.000
_cell.angle_alpha   90.00
_cell.angle_beta   90.00
_cell.angle_gamma   90.00
#
_symmetry.space_group_name_H-M   'P 1'
#
loop_
_entity.id
_entity.type
_entity.pdbx_description
1 polymer ?
#
loop_
_entity_poly.entity_id
_entity_poly.type
_entity_poly.pdbx_seq_one_letter_code
_entity_poly.pdbx_strand_id
1 'polypeptide(L)'
;MANTSLRRARLLVAYDGSTFHGFAKNPEVPTVEGALTEALEKITQTDIHLVAAGRTDAGVHARGQVLSLDLPTRTKIDSLPKKLNALCGPHIAVREAAWTDASFHARFSAIWRHYRYTVLNAATPDPFLATTAWHLHQPLDVRPMQLACDAVMGERDFSAFCRKPVSTGTSSNESSNDVDECDESDGA
;
A
#
# COMPACT_ATOMS: atom_id res chain seq x y z
N MET A 1 -9.82 32.60 -9.39
CA MET A 1 -9.08 31.35 -9.16
C MET A 1 -9.20 30.51 -10.42
N ALA A 2 -8.10 30.09 -11.03
CA ALA A 2 -8.16 29.29 -12.26
C ALA A 2 -8.85 27.94 -11.97
N ASN A 3 -9.97 27.67 -12.65
CA ASN A 3 -10.67 26.40 -12.56
C ASN A 3 -9.70 25.29 -13.00
N THR A 4 -9.13 24.58 -12.03
CA THR A 4 -8.11 23.56 -12.30
C THR A 4 -8.81 22.26 -12.58
N SER A 5 -9.00 21.91 -13.85
CA SER A 5 -9.49 20.59 -14.23
C SER A 5 -8.53 19.51 -13.72
N LEU A 6 -9.08 18.52 -13.03
CA LEU A 6 -8.37 17.36 -12.52
C LEU A 6 -8.47 16.18 -13.50
N ARG A 7 -7.46 15.31 -13.49
CA ARG A 7 -7.43 14.07 -14.27
C ARG A 7 -6.83 12.94 -13.44
N ARG A 8 -7.38 11.73 -13.61
CA ARG A 8 -6.90 10.51 -12.95
C ARG A 8 -5.52 10.13 -13.45
N ALA A 9 -4.62 9.91 -12.51
CA ALA A 9 -3.28 9.39 -12.73
C ALA A 9 -3.06 8.12 -11.94
N ARG A 10 -2.06 7.35 -12.39
CA ARG A 10 -1.51 6.18 -11.73
C ARG A 10 -0.03 6.38 -11.47
N LEU A 11 0.41 6.06 -10.25
CA LEU A 11 1.83 5.97 -9.91
C LEU A 11 2.21 4.51 -9.62
N LEU A 12 3.41 4.10 -10.05
CA LEU A 12 4.06 2.87 -9.61
C LEU A 12 5.19 3.25 -8.65
N VAL A 13 5.10 2.79 -7.41
CA VAL A 13 5.97 3.22 -6.32
C VAL A 13 6.66 2.02 -5.68
N ALA A 14 7.95 2.16 -5.41
CA ALA A 14 8.70 1.30 -4.51
C ALA A 14 9.08 2.09 -3.25
N TYR A 15 9.12 1.43 -2.11
CA TYR A 15 9.58 2.05 -0.87
C TYR A 15 10.23 1.04 0.07
N ASP A 16 11.25 1.50 0.77
CA ASP A 16 11.74 0.86 1.98
C ASP A 16 10.86 1.28 3.17
N GLY A 17 10.09 0.33 3.71
CA GLY A 17 9.19 0.57 4.84
C GLY A 17 9.87 0.73 6.19
N SER A 18 11.19 0.50 6.29
CA SER A 18 11.93 0.42 7.57
C SER A 18 11.79 1.66 8.45
N THR A 19 11.66 2.85 7.85
CA THR A 19 11.53 4.13 8.55
C THR A 19 10.09 4.63 8.67
N PHE A 20 9.10 3.86 8.22
CA PHE A 20 7.69 4.27 8.17
C PHE A 20 6.81 3.43 9.08
N HIS A 21 5.83 4.08 9.70
CA HIS A 21 4.78 3.45 10.50
C HIS A 21 3.61 2.99 9.61
N GLY A 22 3.94 2.46 8.45
CA GLY A 22 3.00 1.90 7.47
C GLY A 22 2.69 2.86 6.33
N PHE A 23 1.75 2.42 5.49
CA PHE A 23 1.34 3.18 4.33
C PHE A 23 0.45 4.38 4.71
N ALA A 24 -0.64 4.11 5.44
CA ALA A 24 -1.74 5.05 5.62
C ALA A 24 -1.33 6.30 6.40
N LYS A 25 -1.79 7.47 5.96
CA LYS A 25 -1.46 8.76 6.55
C LYS A 25 -1.80 8.78 8.05
N ASN A 26 -0.83 9.20 8.85
CA ASN A 26 -0.98 9.49 10.27
C ASN A 26 -0.18 10.77 10.58
N PRO A 27 -0.79 11.80 11.18
CA PRO A 27 -0.09 13.06 11.49
C PRO A 27 1.07 12.94 12.49
N GLU A 28 1.04 11.94 13.36
CA GLU A 28 1.99 11.81 14.48
C GLU A 28 3.25 11.04 14.13
N VAL A 29 3.23 10.26 13.04
CA VAL A 29 4.31 9.36 12.66
C VAL A 29 4.60 9.40 11.16
N PRO A 30 5.87 9.18 10.73
CA PRO A 30 6.19 9.09 9.32
C PRO A 30 5.45 7.96 8.63
N THR A 31 4.80 8.25 7.51
CA THR A 31 4.03 7.29 6.70
C THR A 31 4.32 7.49 5.22
N VAL A 32 4.18 6.43 4.42
CA VAL A 32 4.46 6.49 2.97
C VAL A 32 3.48 7.41 2.26
N GLU A 33 2.19 7.32 2.59
CA GLU A 33 1.15 8.19 2.05
C GLU A 33 1.43 9.65 2.42
N GLY A 34 1.74 9.94 3.68
CA GLY A 34 2.05 11.29 4.14
C GLY A 34 3.21 11.93 3.36
N ALA A 35 4.32 11.21 3.20
CA ALA A 35 5.50 11.69 2.48
C ALA A 35 5.22 11.94 0.99
N LEU A 36 4.45 11.04 0.34
CA LEU A 36 4.06 11.21 -1.06
C LEU A 36 3.07 12.37 -1.25
N THR A 37 2.07 12.48 -0.38
CA THR A 37 1.10 13.58 -0.40
C THR A 37 1.81 14.92 -0.26
N GLU A 38 2.68 15.10 0.74
CA GLU A 38 3.43 16.35 0.93
C GLU A 38 4.25 16.72 -0.32
N ALA A 39 4.96 15.74 -0.90
CA ALA A 39 5.75 15.96 -2.11
C ALA A 39 4.88 16.31 -3.33
N LEU A 40 3.74 15.65 -3.49
CA LEU A 40 2.79 15.92 -4.57
C LEU A 40 2.19 17.32 -4.44
N GLU A 41 1.68 17.68 -3.27
CA GLU A 41 1.10 18.99 -2.98
C GLU A 41 2.13 20.11 -3.19
N LYS A 42 3.39 19.88 -2.79
CA LYS A 42 4.50 20.81 -3.08
C LYS A 42 4.72 21.01 -4.58
N ILE A 43 4.57 19.96 -5.39
CA ILE A 43 4.76 20.04 -6.85
C ILE A 43 3.54 20.67 -7.56
N THR A 44 2.33 20.30 -7.15
CA THR A 44 1.09 20.65 -7.84
C THR A 44 0.46 21.94 -7.32
N GLN A 45 0.79 22.33 -6.08
CA GLN A 45 0.20 23.45 -5.34
C GLN A 45 -1.33 23.27 -5.17
N THR A 46 -1.76 22.04 -4.89
CA THR A 46 -3.15 21.65 -4.66
C THR A 46 -3.17 20.55 -3.61
N ASP A 47 -4.26 20.41 -2.85
CA ASP A 47 -4.51 19.27 -1.96
C ASP A 47 -4.59 17.95 -2.76
N ILE A 48 -4.01 16.86 -2.23
CA ILE A 48 -3.89 15.58 -2.95
C ILE A 48 -4.32 14.41 -2.07
N HIS A 49 -5.34 13.70 -2.54
CA HIS A 49 -5.77 12.42 -1.98
C HIS A 49 -5.18 11.25 -2.77
N LEU A 50 -4.60 10.28 -2.05
CA LEU A 50 -4.00 9.09 -2.61
C LEU A 50 -4.87 7.88 -2.28
N VAL A 51 -4.97 6.94 -3.24
CA VAL A 51 -5.55 5.62 -2.99
C VAL A 51 -4.54 4.57 -3.41
N ALA A 52 -4.16 3.70 -2.47
CA ALA A 52 -3.27 2.57 -2.74
C ALA A 52 -4.01 1.31 -3.19
N ALA A 53 -3.31 0.47 -3.95
CA ALA A 53 -3.78 -0.88 -4.29
C ALA A 53 -3.90 -1.77 -3.04
N GLY A 54 -3.04 -1.59 -2.04
CA GLY A 54 -3.18 -2.25 -0.75
C GLY A 54 -2.44 -1.48 0.35
N ARG A 55 -2.94 -1.51 1.58
CA ARG A 55 -2.22 -0.94 2.72
C ARG A 55 -1.11 -1.89 3.15
N THR A 56 0.01 -1.32 3.58
CA THR A 56 1.10 -2.08 4.23
C THR A 56 1.27 -1.59 5.66
N ASP A 57 1.54 -2.51 6.57
CA ASP A 57 1.80 -2.20 7.98
C ASP A 57 3.18 -1.56 8.20
N ALA A 58 3.44 -1.11 9.42
CA ALA A 58 4.73 -0.54 9.80
C ALA A 58 5.90 -1.48 9.47
N GLY A 59 6.98 -0.93 8.92
CA GLY A 59 8.16 -1.68 8.50
C GLY A 59 8.04 -2.46 7.19
N VAL A 60 6.84 -2.65 6.64
CA VAL A 60 6.64 -3.44 5.41
C VAL A 60 7.07 -2.66 4.18
N HIS A 61 7.93 -3.25 3.34
CA HIS A 61 8.41 -2.66 2.09
C HIS A 61 7.46 -2.93 0.92
N ALA A 62 7.60 -2.14 -0.16
CA ALA A 62 6.97 -2.46 -1.44
C ALA A 62 7.93 -2.27 -2.62
N ARG A 63 7.83 -3.16 -3.61
CA ARG A 63 8.57 -3.03 -4.89
C ARG A 63 7.74 -2.45 -6.04
N GLY A 64 6.42 -2.39 -5.87
CA GLY A 64 5.47 -2.00 -6.91
C GLY A 64 4.08 -1.73 -6.35
N GLN A 65 3.98 -0.90 -5.33
CA GLN A 65 2.71 -0.36 -4.87
C GLN A 65 2.13 0.53 -5.98
N VAL A 66 0.88 0.29 -6.35
CA VAL A 66 0.18 1.10 -7.34
C VAL A 66 -0.71 2.09 -6.60
N LEU A 67 -0.64 3.36 -6.99
CA LEU A 67 -1.48 4.43 -6.45
C LEU A 67 -2.35 5.01 -7.56
N SER A 68 -3.59 5.37 -7.22
CA SER A 68 -4.46 6.21 -8.04
C SER A 68 -4.73 7.52 -7.32
N LEU A 69 -4.71 8.62 -8.06
CA LEU A 69 -4.91 9.97 -7.55
C LEU A 69 -5.38 10.90 -8.66
N ASP A 70 -6.02 11.99 -8.30
CA ASP A 70 -6.43 13.04 -9.24
C ASP A 70 -5.44 14.20 -9.18
N LEU A 71 -4.90 14.59 -10.34
CA LEU A 71 -3.91 15.66 -10.47
C LEU A 71 -4.43 16.78 -11.37
N PRO A 72 -3.98 18.03 -11.17
CA PRO A 72 -4.20 19.10 -12.14
C PRO A 72 -3.77 18.67 -13.54
N THR A 73 -4.63 18.87 -14.54
CA THR A 73 -4.36 18.56 -15.97
C THR A 73 -3.08 19.23 -16.50
N ARG A 74 -2.69 20.38 -15.93
CA ARG A 74 -1.42 21.07 -16.22
C ARG A 74 -0.16 20.32 -15.76
N THR A 75 -0.30 19.27 -14.96
CA THR A 75 0.83 18.52 -14.39
C THR A 75 1.58 17.81 -15.51
N LYS A 76 2.89 18.06 -15.60
CA LYS A 76 3.77 17.36 -16.56
C LYS A 76 4.08 15.96 -16.04
N ILE A 77 3.18 15.01 -16.34
CA ILE A 77 3.20 13.64 -15.80
C ILE A 77 4.54 12.93 -16.04
N ASP A 78 5.17 13.11 -17.22
CA ASP A 78 6.43 12.45 -17.57
C ASP A 78 7.61 12.90 -16.68
N SER A 79 7.55 14.14 -16.18
CA SER A 79 8.57 14.69 -15.29
C SER A 79 8.29 14.44 -13.81
N LEU A 80 7.08 13.95 -13.48
CA LEU A 80 6.63 13.80 -12.11
C LEU A 80 7.47 12.79 -11.32
N PRO A 81 7.83 11.59 -11.84
CA PRO A 81 8.69 10.66 -11.13
C PRO A 81 10.03 11.28 -10.71
N LYS A 82 10.68 12.03 -11.61
CA LYS A 82 11.95 12.71 -11.31
C LYS A 82 11.81 13.69 -10.15
N LYS A 83 10.74 14.48 -10.12
CA LYS A 83 10.50 15.47 -9.05
C LYS A 83 10.18 14.80 -7.72
N LEU A 84 9.34 13.76 -7.74
CA LEU A 84 9.00 13.00 -6.52
C LEU A 84 10.22 12.30 -5.96
N ASN A 85 11.05 11.69 -6.81
CA ASN A 85 12.28 11.01 -6.36
C ASN A 85 13.30 11.98 -5.76
N ALA A 86 13.33 13.24 -6.21
CA ALA A 86 14.17 14.28 -5.62
C ALA A 86 13.69 14.74 -4.23
N LEU A 87 12.41 14.55 -3.90
CA LEU A 87 11.82 14.95 -2.62
C LEU A 87 11.72 13.79 -1.62
N CYS A 88 11.40 12.59 -2.09
CA CYS A 88 11.12 11.42 -1.23
C CYS A 88 12.27 10.40 -1.19
N GLY A 89 13.28 10.54 -2.07
CA GLY A 89 14.45 9.67 -2.07
C GLY A 89 15.28 9.83 -0.78
N PRO A 90 16.01 8.79 -0.34
CA PRO A 90 16.16 7.49 -0.99
C PRO A 90 15.07 6.47 -0.64
N HIS A 91 14.21 6.76 0.35
CA HIS A 91 13.30 5.77 0.94
C HIS A 91 12.07 5.46 0.09
N ILE A 92 11.65 6.38 -0.78
CA ILE A 92 10.55 6.19 -1.72
C ILE A 92 11.04 6.51 -3.13
N ALA A 93 10.73 5.62 -4.08
CA ALA A 93 11.02 5.77 -5.49
C ALA A 93 9.74 5.59 -6.33
N VAL A 94 9.33 6.65 -7.01
CA VAL A 94 8.33 6.63 -8.07
C VAL A 94 9.01 6.18 -9.36
N ARG A 95 8.60 5.02 -9.85
CA ARG A 95 9.16 4.35 -11.03
C ARG A 95 8.43 4.76 -12.30
N GLU A 96 7.11 4.91 -12.22
CA GLU A 96 6.25 5.29 -13.35
C GLU A 96 5.16 6.25 -12.88
N ALA A 97 4.76 7.15 -13.77
CA ALA A 97 3.57 7.96 -13.64
C ALA A 97 2.88 8.00 -15.00
N ALA A 98 1.56 7.79 -15.03
CA ALA A 98 0.79 7.82 -16.25
C ALA A 98 -0.60 8.39 -15.99
N TRP A 99 -1.16 9.07 -16.99
CA TRP A 99 -2.59 9.35 -16.99
C TRP A 99 -3.38 8.08 -17.25
N THR A 100 -4.58 8.00 -16.69
CA THR A 100 -5.50 6.87 -16.92
C THR A 100 -6.89 7.35 -17.30
N ASP A 101 -7.79 6.40 -17.54
CA ASP A 101 -9.23 6.64 -17.54
C ASP A 101 -9.70 7.10 -16.14
N ALA A 102 -10.79 7.87 -16.09
CA ALA A 102 -11.37 8.37 -14.85
C ALA A 102 -11.88 7.25 -13.92
N SER A 103 -12.27 6.10 -14.49
CA SER A 103 -12.74 4.93 -13.75
C SER A 103 -11.62 4.12 -13.07
N PHE A 104 -10.35 4.36 -13.41
CA PHE A 104 -9.24 3.58 -12.83
C PHE A 104 -9.11 3.83 -11.32
N HIS A 105 -9.17 2.78 -10.52
CA HIS A 105 -9.05 2.84 -9.07
C HIS A 105 -8.07 1.79 -8.57
N ALA A 106 -6.93 2.21 -7.99
CA ALA A 106 -5.83 1.29 -7.66
C ALA A 106 -6.26 0.10 -6.79
N ARG A 107 -7.21 0.28 -5.87
CA ARG A 107 -7.73 -0.80 -5.03
C ARG A 107 -8.70 -1.73 -5.75
N PHE A 108 -9.58 -1.20 -6.60
CA PHE A 108 -10.72 -1.97 -7.12
C PHE A 108 -10.47 -2.49 -8.54
N SER A 109 -9.62 -1.82 -9.31
CA SER A 109 -9.14 -2.30 -10.61
C SER A 109 -8.05 -3.38 -10.49
N ALA A 110 -7.52 -3.62 -9.28
CA ALA A 110 -6.49 -4.64 -9.05
C ALA A 110 -7.10 -6.05 -8.96
N ILE A 111 -6.65 -6.95 -9.83
CA ILE A 111 -7.10 -8.35 -9.90
C ILE A 111 -6.39 -9.28 -8.89
N TRP A 112 -5.16 -8.96 -8.49
CA TRP A 112 -4.39 -9.70 -7.48
C TRP A 112 -3.34 -8.79 -6.84
N ARG A 113 -2.79 -9.24 -5.70
CA ARG A 113 -1.58 -8.67 -5.09
C ARG A 113 -0.60 -9.80 -4.81
N HIS A 114 0.70 -9.52 -4.91
CA HIS A 114 1.76 -10.48 -4.65
C HIS A 114 2.65 -9.98 -3.51
N TYR A 115 2.82 -10.82 -2.50
CA TYR A 115 3.67 -10.58 -1.35
C TYR A 115 4.83 -11.57 -1.38
N ARG A 116 6.02 -11.12 -0.97
CA ARG A 116 7.19 -11.97 -0.79
C ARG A 116 7.76 -11.74 0.60
N TYR A 117 7.86 -12.83 1.35
CA TYR A 117 8.57 -12.87 2.61
C TYR A 117 9.96 -13.47 2.39
N THR A 118 11.00 -12.82 2.89
CA THR A 118 12.38 -13.31 2.76
C THR A 118 12.82 -13.83 4.13
N VAL A 119 13.29 -15.06 4.17
CA VAL A 119 13.86 -15.67 5.38
C VAL A 119 15.33 -15.94 5.13
N LEU A 120 16.20 -15.35 5.95
CA LEU A 120 17.60 -15.74 6.03
C LEU A 120 17.69 -16.91 7.00
N ASN A 121 17.80 -18.14 6.50
CA ASN A 121 17.96 -19.31 7.35
C ASN A 121 19.44 -19.70 7.44
N ALA A 122 20.16 -19.08 8.38
CA ALA A 122 21.60 -19.23 8.53
C ALA A 122 22.03 -19.06 9.99
N ALA A 123 23.11 -19.71 10.40
CA ALA A 123 23.64 -19.59 11.76
C ALA A 123 24.12 -18.16 12.07
N THR A 124 24.74 -17.52 11.09
CA THR A 124 25.31 -16.17 11.17
C THR A 124 24.39 -15.13 10.49
N PRO A 125 24.25 -13.92 11.05
CA PRO A 125 23.49 -12.86 10.40
C PRO A 125 24.21 -12.32 9.15
N ASP A 126 23.43 -11.76 8.22
CA ASP A 126 23.93 -10.98 7.09
C ASP A 126 23.49 -9.50 7.28
N PRO A 127 24.44 -8.57 7.48
CA PRO A 127 24.10 -7.16 7.68
C PRO A 127 23.39 -6.52 6.47
N PHE A 128 23.53 -7.06 5.25
CA PHE A 128 22.84 -6.55 4.06
C PHE A 128 21.39 -7.02 3.95
N LEU A 129 21.00 -8.04 4.72
CA LEU A 129 19.63 -8.56 4.79
C LEU A 129 18.90 -8.16 6.08
N ALA A 130 19.60 -7.51 7.03
CA ALA A 130 19.09 -7.22 8.37
C ALA A 130 17.74 -6.48 8.39
N THR A 131 17.48 -5.62 7.40
CA THR A 131 16.22 -4.87 7.31
C THR A 131 15.20 -5.48 6.37
N THR A 132 15.55 -6.49 5.58
CA THR A 132 14.72 -7.00 4.46
C THR A 132 14.42 -8.50 4.53
N ALA A 133 15.03 -9.21 5.48
CA ALA A 133 14.80 -10.62 5.73
C ALA A 133 14.62 -10.90 7.22
N TRP A 134 13.74 -11.85 7.52
CA TRP A 134 13.66 -12.42 8.86
C TRP A 134 14.81 -13.42 9.04
N HIS A 135 15.70 -13.16 9.99
CA HIS A 135 16.81 -14.06 10.30
C HIS A 135 16.36 -15.16 11.26
N LEU A 136 16.51 -16.41 10.82
CA LEU A 136 16.26 -17.61 11.60
C LEU A 136 17.54 -18.45 11.70
N HIS A 137 17.97 -18.70 12.94
CA HIS A 137 19.17 -19.51 13.23
C HIS A 137 18.89 -21.01 13.15
N GLN A 138 17.69 -21.44 13.53
CA GLN A 138 17.30 -22.84 13.52
C GLN A 138 17.10 -23.33 12.09
N PRO A 139 17.74 -24.43 11.65
CA PRO A 139 17.52 -25.00 10.33
C PRO A 139 16.03 -25.29 10.09
N LEU A 140 15.51 -24.84 8.96
CA LEU A 140 14.15 -25.11 8.52
C LEU A 140 14.11 -26.38 7.67
N ASP A 141 13.10 -27.21 7.88
CA ASP A 141 12.78 -28.29 6.95
C ASP A 141 11.79 -27.76 5.91
N VAL A 142 12.27 -27.60 4.67
CA VAL A 142 11.50 -27.04 3.56
C VAL A 142 10.37 -27.97 3.12
N ARG A 143 10.53 -29.29 3.28
CA ARG A 143 9.51 -30.26 2.82
C ARG A 143 8.18 -30.12 3.57
N PRO A 144 8.12 -30.14 4.91
CA PRO A 144 6.87 -29.92 5.64
C PRO A 144 6.31 -28.51 5.43
N MET A 145 7.15 -27.48 5.24
CA MET A 145 6.69 -26.14 4.87
C MET A 145 5.95 -26.16 3.52
N GLN A 146 6.51 -26.80 2.51
CA GLN A 146 5.88 -26.92 1.19
C GLN A 146 4.55 -27.68 1.27
N LEU A 147 4.51 -28.80 2.00
CA LEU A 147 3.28 -29.57 2.20
C LEU A 147 2.19 -28.74 2.91
N ALA A 148 2.56 -27.90 3.87
CA ALA A 148 1.64 -26.98 4.54
C ALA A 148 1.15 -25.88 3.58
N CYS A 149 1.99 -25.37 2.68
CA CYS A 149 1.60 -24.40 1.67
C CYS A 149 0.56 -24.99 0.69
N ASP A 150 0.75 -26.24 0.26
CA ASP A 150 -0.17 -26.89 -0.68
C ASP A 150 -1.60 -26.99 -0.11
N ALA A 151 -1.73 -27.14 1.22
CA ALA A 151 -3.03 -27.21 1.91
C ALA A 151 -3.81 -25.88 1.89
N VAL A 152 -3.12 -24.73 1.76
CA VAL A 152 -3.74 -23.40 1.77
C VAL A 152 -3.92 -22.79 0.37
N MET A 153 -3.54 -23.51 -0.69
CA MET A 153 -3.78 -23.04 -2.05
C MET A 153 -5.27 -23.10 -2.43
N GLY A 154 -5.70 -22.12 -3.24
CA GLY A 154 -7.07 -22.01 -3.75
C GLY A 154 -8.00 -21.18 -2.87
N GLU A 155 -9.30 -21.32 -3.08
CA GLU A 155 -10.33 -20.66 -2.29
C GLU A 155 -10.52 -21.41 -0.96
N ARG A 156 -10.25 -20.73 0.15
CA ARG A 156 -10.28 -21.27 1.52
C ARG A 156 -10.78 -20.20 2.48
N ASP A 157 -11.29 -20.62 3.64
CA ASP A 157 -11.50 -19.71 4.76
C ASP A 157 -10.14 -19.40 5.43
N PHE A 158 -9.71 -18.15 5.30
CA PHE A 158 -8.47 -17.64 5.90
C PHE A 158 -8.69 -16.91 7.23
N SER A 159 -9.87 -17.03 7.86
CA SER A 159 -10.20 -16.38 9.14
C SER A 159 -9.18 -16.63 10.24
N ALA A 160 -8.59 -17.83 10.30
CA ALA A 160 -7.53 -18.20 11.26
C ALA A 160 -6.22 -17.41 11.08
N PHE A 161 -5.97 -16.83 9.90
CA PHE A 161 -4.81 -16.00 9.58
C PHE A 161 -5.10 -14.50 9.68
N CYS A 162 -6.36 -14.12 9.89
CA CYS A 162 -6.75 -12.73 10.06
C CYS A 162 -6.52 -12.29 11.51
N ARG A 163 -6.10 -11.03 11.68
CA ARG A 163 -6.02 -10.42 13.00
C ARG A 163 -7.44 -10.31 13.58
N LYS A 164 -7.63 -10.79 14.81
CA LYS A 164 -8.94 -10.65 15.49
C LYS A 164 -9.28 -9.16 15.65
N PRO A 165 -10.53 -8.75 15.38
CA PRO A 165 -10.98 -7.41 15.69
C PRO A 165 -10.73 -7.14 17.17
N VAL A 166 -10.19 -5.97 17.50
CA VAL A 166 -10.14 -5.53 18.89
C VAL A 166 -11.58 -5.24 19.28
N SER A 167 -12.13 -6.00 20.23
CA SER A 167 -13.43 -5.66 20.84
C SER A 167 -13.26 -4.36 21.62
N THR A 168 -13.57 -3.23 20.99
CA THR A 168 -13.76 -1.98 21.73
C THR A 168 -14.99 -2.18 22.60
N GLY A 169 -14.77 -2.33 23.91
CA GLY A 169 -15.83 -2.45 24.89
C GLY A 169 -16.83 -1.31 24.72
N THR A 170 -18.09 -1.65 24.55
CA THR A 170 -19.21 -0.74 24.44
C THR A 170 -19.29 0.17 25.67
N SER A 171 -19.01 1.46 25.50
CA SER A 171 -19.70 2.51 26.24
C SER A 171 -20.62 3.22 25.26
N SER A 172 -21.91 3.01 25.46
CA SER A 172 -23.04 3.50 24.68
C SER A 172 -23.08 5.03 24.50
N ASN A 173 -23.64 5.41 23.34
CA ASN A 173 -24.17 6.72 22.89
C ASN A 173 -23.23 7.61 22.08
N GLU A 174 -23.35 7.57 20.76
CA GLU A 174 -24.14 8.55 19.98
C GLU A 174 -24.24 8.12 18.51
N SER A 175 -25.40 8.38 17.93
CA SER A 175 -25.85 8.03 16.58
C SER A 175 -25.03 8.68 15.47
N SER A 176 -24.58 7.87 14.51
CA SER A 176 -24.33 8.31 13.13
C SER A 176 -24.56 7.11 12.20
N ASN A 177 -25.50 7.29 11.28
CA ASN A 177 -25.91 6.31 10.29
C ASN A 177 -24.81 6.13 9.25
N ASP A 178 -24.21 4.94 9.20
CA ASP A 178 -23.64 4.37 7.98
C ASP A 178 -24.44 3.10 7.69
N VAL A 179 -25.36 3.21 6.74
CA VAL A 179 -26.11 2.06 6.21
C VAL A 179 -25.25 1.45 5.11
N ASP A 180 -24.53 0.39 5.45
CA ASP A 180 -24.10 -0.64 4.51
C ASP A 180 -25.34 -1.47 4.17
N GLU A 181 -25.95 -1.22 3.01
CA GLU A 181 -26.98 -2.09 2.44
C GLU A 181 -26.47 -2.59 1.09
N CYS A 182 -25.97 -3.83 1.11
CA CYS A 182 -25.78 -4.65 -0.07
C CYS A 182 -27.14 -5.21 -0.47
N ASP A 183 -27.76 -4.64 -1.49
CA ASP A 183 -28.88 -5.28 -2.16
C ASP A 183 -28.35 -6.22 -3.25
N GLU A 184 -28.50 -7.52 -2.97
CA GLU A 184 -28.63 -8.55 -3.99
C GLU A 184 -29.86 -8.21 -4.85
N SER A 185 -29.69 -8.16 -6.17
CA SER A 185 -30.81 -8.39 -7.08
C SER A 185 -30.38 -9.27 -8.23
N ASP A 186 -30.91 -10.49 -8.18
CA ASP A 186 -31.09 -11.39 -9.30
C ASP A 186 -31.79 -10.71 -10.49
N GLY A 187 -31.45 -11.18 -11.70
CA GLY A 187 -32.42 -11.25 -12.79
C GLY A 187 -31.97 -10.66 -14.13
N ALA A 188 -31.39 -11.50 -14.99
CA ALA A 188 -32.02 -11.97 -16.24
C ALA A 188 -31.08 -12.92 -17.00
#